data_AF-A0A842YCH0-F1
#
_entry.id   AF-A0A842YCH0-F1
#
_cell.length_a   1.000
_cell.length_b   1.000
_cell.length_c   1.000
_cell.angle_alpha   90.00
_cell.angle_beta   90.00
_cell.angle_gamma   90.00
#
_symmetry.space_group_name_H-M   'P 1'
#
loop_
_entity.id
_entity.type
_entity.pdbx_description
1 polymer ?
#
loop_
_entity_poly.entity_id
_entity_poly.type
_entity_poly.pdbx_seq_one_letter_code
_entity_poly.pdbx_strand_id
1 'polypeptide(L)'
;MEKRFEKMREERRLPPKVMDELVTKISNIGITKKEFDDICDNVVDSYERSLVEPGEAVGTVAAQSIGEPGTQMTLRTFHYAGVAELSVTQGLPRLIEIVDARNNPSTPTMKIYLDTDIASDRNDARRIARNIEMVLVESVASNVSIDLLRQAIDIRLDPELMEDKGLTVDVVAKAIDEKIKGKGEVEPGDNVIFVYPANDTLAELQRLSEKIREVRVKGINDVTHVVIRKETDGYILYTEGSNLQDALEIEGVNPHRIYTNNLREIYQVLGIEATRNAIIKEAMNVLNEQGMDVDVRHIILVADMMTVDGNIRQIGRHGISGSKNSALARAAFEVTIKHLLGAGIAGTQDPLKGITENVIIGQLIPLGTGSIDLLMNPNVPAAKQKKKTT
;
A
#
# COMPACT_ATOMS: atom_id res chain seq x y z
N MET A 1 6.49 10.11 44.81
CA MET A 1 6.55 9.41 43.51
C MET A 1 6.10 10.35 42.39
N GLU A 2 4.95 11.03 42.53
CA GLU A 2 4.46 12.04 41.56
C GLU A 2 5.48 13.12 41.15
N LYS A 3 6.19 13.75 42.09
CA LYS A 3 7.22 14.77 41.76
C LYS A 3 8.37 14.25 40.88
N ARG A 4 8.72 12.95 40.98
CA ARG A 4 9.77 12.34 40.15
C ARG A 4 9.22 12.04 38.75
N PHE A 5 7.96 11.59 38.66
CA PHE A 5 7.27 11.42 37.39
C PHE A 5 7.10 12.73 36.62
N GLU A 6 6.75 13.83 37.30
CA GLU A 6 6.67 15.15 36.68
C GLU A 6 8.03 15.59 36.15
N LYS A 7 9.10 15.40 36.93
CA LYS A 7 10.46 15.72 36.49
C LYS A 7 10.91 14.87 35.29
N MET A 8 10.62 13.57 35.28
CA MET A 8 10.91 12.71 34.13
C MET A 8 10.07 13.06 32.89
N ARG A 9 8.83 13.52 33.08
CA ARG A 9 7.97 14.04 31.99
C ARG A 9 8.51 15.35 31.42
N GLU A 10 9.06 16.23 32.26
CA GLU A 10 9.71 17.47 31.83
C GLU A 10 11.02 17.19 31.07
N GLU A 11 11.81 16.22 31.52
CA GLU A 11 13.10 15.85 30.89
C GLU A 11 12.93 15.14 29.53
N ARG A 12 11.73 14.65 29.17
CA ARG A 12 11.39 13.98 27.90
C ARG A 12 12.36 12.86 27.48
N ARG A 13 13.06 12.22 28.42
CA ARG A 13 14.03 11.14 28.12
C ARG A 13 13.38 9.84 27.65
N LEU A 14 12.10 9.64 27.96
CA LEU A 14 11.35 8.42 27.61
C LEU A 14 10.11 8.74 26.77
N PRO A 15 9.68 7.85 25.87
CA PRO A 15 8.42 7.99 25.16
C PRO A 15 7.21 8.01 26.12
N PRO A 16 6.16 8.81 25.83
CA PRO A 16 5.01 8.96 26.72
C PRO A 16 4.29 7.62 26.99
N LYS A 17 4.21 6.73 25.99
CA LYS A 17 3.60 5.40 26.16
C LYS A 17 4.35 4.54 27.18
N VAL A 18 5.69 4.57 27.17
CA VAL A 18 6.50 3.81 28.13
C VAL A 18 6.31 4.37 29.54
N MET A 19 6.19 5.69 29.66
CA MET A 19 5.89 6.35 30.94
C MET A 19 4.53 5.94 31.49
N ASP A 20 3.49 5.93 30.64
CA ASP A 20 2.14 5.55 31.07
C ASP A 20 2.06 4.06 31.45
N GLU A 21 2.79 3.19 30.74
CA GLU A 21 2.91 1.77 31.08
C GLU A 21 3.66 1.56 32.41
N LEU A 22 4.68 2.37 32.67
CA LEU A 22 5.43 2.32 33.92
C LEU A 22 4.57 2.78 35.11
N VAL A 23 3.78 3.85 34.94
CA VAL A 23 2.82 4.32 35.96
C VAL A 23 1.79 3.24 36.28
N THR A 24 1.19 2.63 35.27
CA THR A 24 0.16 1.58 35.46
C THR A 24 0.73 0.34 36.16
N LYS A 25 1.92 -0.13 35.77
CA LYS A 25 2.58 -1.28 36.41
C LYS A 25 2.99 -0.99 37.87
N ILE A 26 3.49 0.20 38.16
CA ILE A 26 3.93 0.58 39.51
C ILE A 26 2.73 0.81 40.44
N SER A 27 1.61 1.33 39.94
CA SER A 27 0.40 1.53 40.74
C SER A 27 -0.16 0.22 41.31
N ASN A 28 0.10 -0.90 40.62
CA ASN A 28 -0.36 -2.22 41.01
C ASN A 28 0.56 -2.92 42.03
N ILE A 29 1.72 -2.34 42.36
CA ILE A 29 2.73 -2.94 43.24
C ILE A 29 3.01 -2.00 44.42
N GLY A 30 2.90 -2.51 45.64
CA GLY A 30 3.27 -1.76 46.86
C GLY A 30 4.79 -1.67 47.01
N ILE A 31 5.41 -0.64 46.41
CA ILE A 31 6.87 -0.49 46.33
C ILE A 31 7.35 0.59 47.31
N THR A 32 8.55 0.40 47.88
CA THR A 32 9.19 1.44 48.71
C THR A 32 9.78 2.58 47.85
N LYS A 33 9.94 3.77 48.43
CA LYS A 33 10.44 4.94 47.68
C LYS A 33 11.84 4.75 47.05
N LYS A 34 12.69 3.90 47.65
CA LYS A 34 14.03 3.57 47.13
C LYS A 34 13.98 2.63 45.94
N GLU A 35 13.24 1.54 46.07
CA GLU A 35 13.02 0.58 44.97
C GLU A 35 12.35 1.26 43.78
N PHE A 36 11.46 2.22 44.01
CA PHE A 36 10.86 3.04 42.96
C PHE A 36 11.91 3.88 42.21
N ASP A 37 12.80 4.58 42.93
CA ASP A 37 13.87 5.37 42.30
C ASP A 37 14.82 4.45 41.50
N ASP A 38 15.17 3.28 42.05
CA ASP A 38 16.04 2.30 41.37
C ASP A 38 15.39 1.73 40.08
N ILE A 39 14.08 1.47 40.10
CA ILE A 39 13.35 1.00 38.90
C ILE A 39 13.37 2.09 37.82
N CYS A 40 13.08 3.34 38.19
CA CYS A 40 13.11 4.46 37.27
C CYS A 40 14.50 4.64 36.63
N ASP A 41 15.55 4.58 37.43
CA ASP A 41 16.92 4.74 36.94
C ASP A 41 17.33 3.57 36.03
N ASN A 42 16.97 2.32 36.38
CA ASN A 42 17.21 1.15 35.53
C ASN A 42 16.48 1.22 34.18
N VAL A 43 15.25 1.75 34.15
CA VAL A 43 14.47 1.87 32.90
C VAL A 43 15.10 2.92 31.99
N VAL A 44 15.56 4.04 32.53
CA VAL A 44 16.29 5.06 31.76
C VAL A 44 17.60 4.47 31.23
N ASP A 45 18.39 3.82 32.07
CA ASP A 45 19.66 3.20 31.67
C ASP A 45 19.44 2.13 30.59
N SER A 46 18.39 1.32 30.71
CA SER A 46 18.04 0.32 29.71
C SER A 46 17.63 0.95 28.38
N TYR A 47 16.89 2.06 28.40
CA TYR A 47 16.49 2.77 27.20
C TYR A 47 17.70 3.40 26.50
N GLU A 48 18.58 4.07 27.24
CA GLU A 48 19.78 4.73 26.69
C GLU A 48 20.76 3.73 26.09
N ARG A 49 20.90 2.55 26.71
CA ARG A 49 21.70 1.43 26.14
C ARG A 49 21.07 0.81 24.90
N SER A 50 19.78 1.00 24.67
CA SER A 50 19.05 0.43 23.53
C SER A 50 19.00 1.39 22.33
N LEU A 51 19.55 2.59 22.44
CA LEU A 51 19.65 3.53 21.34
C LEU A 51 20.62 3.00 20.27
N VAL A 52 20.30 3.25 19.01
CA VAL A 52 21.19 2.90 17.89
C VAL A 52 22.47 3.73 17.95
N GLU A 53 23.61 3.09 17.72
CA GLU A 53 24.89 3.78 17.68
C GLU A 53 25.00 4.65 16.42
N PRO A 54 25.40 5.93 16.53
CA PRO A 54 25.63 6.78 15.37
C PRO A 54 26.69 6.20 14.43
N GLY A 55 26.41 6.23 13.12
CA GLY A 55 27.30 5.67 12.09
C GLY A 55 26.92 4.27 11.62
N GLU A 56 25.93 3.64 12.26
CA GLU A 56 25.40 2.33 11.85
C GLU A 56 24.79 2.35 10.44
N ALA A 57 25.02 1.29 9.67
CA ALA A 57 24.59 1.20 8.27
C ALA A 57 23.13 0.70 8.16
N VAL A 58 22.20 1.43 8.79
CA VAL A 58 20.79 1.04 8.94
C VAL A 58 20.08 0.74 7.61
N GLY A 59 20.46 1.42 6.53
CA GLY A 59 19.91 1.16 5.19
C GLY A 59 20.31 -0.21 4.63
N THR A 60 21.55 -0.63 4.85
CA THR A 60 22.04 -1.96 4.43
C THR A 60 21.39 -3.05 5.25
N VAL A 61 21.33 -2.87 6.58
CA VAL A 61 20.70 -3.84 7.49
C VAL A 61 19.22 -3.98 7.16
N ALA A 62 18.48 -2.88 6.98
CA ALA A 62 17.08 -2.92 6.61
C ALA A 62 16.85 -3.63 5.27
N ALA A 63 17.67 -3.34 4.25
CA ALA A 63 17.57 -4.01 2.95
C ALA A 63 17.82 -5.53 3.07
N GLN A 64 18.78 -5.96 3.89
CA GLN A 64 19.05 -7.37 4.15
C GLN A 64 17.89 -8.02 4.92
N SER A 65 17.42 -7.42 6.01
CA SER A 65 16.35 -7.95 6.85
C SER A 65 15.02 -8.10 6.12
N ILE A 66 14.73 -7.21 5.17
CA ILE A 66 13.54 -7.30 4.32
C ILE A 66 13.73 -8.34 3.19
N GLY A 67 14.95 -8.43 2.64
CA GLY A 67 15.27 -9.31 1.51
C GLY A 67 15.48 -10.78 1.90
N GLU A 68 16.01 -11.06 3.10
CA GLU A 68 16.31 -12.41 3.58
C GLU A 68 15.06 -13.31 3.61
N PRO A 69 13.91 -12.88 4.17
CA PRO A 69 12.66 -13.64 4.12
C PRO A 69 12.21 -13.95 2.69
N GLY A 70 12.54 -13.09 1.72
CA GLY A 70 12.12 -13.27 0.33
C GLY A 70 12.56 -14.61 -0.26
N THR A 71 13.72 -15.14 0.13
CA THR A 71 14.16 -16.48 -0.30
C THR A 71 13.31 -17.60 0.27
N GLN A 72 12.80 -17.43 1.50
CA GLN A 72 12.00 -18.42 2.23
C GLN A 72 10.51 -18.37 1.84
N MET A 73 10.04 -17.24 1.31
CA MET A 73 8.64 -17.03 0.90
C MET A 73 8.25 -17.76 -0.39
N THR A 74 9.19 -18.37 -1.11
CA THR A 74 8.93 -19.02 -2.42
C THR A 74 8.10 -20.30 -2.34
N LEU A 75 7.97 -20.94 -1.17
CA LEU A 75 7.36 -22.28 -1.03
C LEU A 75 6.10 -22.36 -0.14
N ARG A 76 5.53 -21.22 0.30
CA ARG A 76 4.28 -21.21 1.07
C ARG A 76 3.09 -20.80 0.21
N THR A 77 2.64 -21.69 -0.68
CA THR A 77 1.34 -21.56 -1.36
C THR A 77 0.25 -22.00 -0.40
N PHE A 78 -0.43 -21.06 0.23
CA PHE A 78 -1.59 -21.36 1.05
C PHE A 78 -2.80 -21.59 0.15
N HIS A 79 -3.28 -22.83 0.13
CA HIS A 79 -4.70 -23.08 -0.11
C HIS A 79 -5.44 -22.69 1.18
N TYR A 80 -5.93 -21.46 1.26
CA TYR A 80 -6.89 -21.13 2.31
C TYR A 80 -8.19 -21.90 2.03
N ALA A 81 -8.58 -22.75 2.98
CA ALA A 81 -9.85 -23.46 2.92
C ALA A 81 -10.99 -22.49 3.27
N GLY A 82 -11.57 -21.84 2.25
CA GLY A 82 -12.72 -20.96 2.44
C GLY A 82 -13.26 -20.42 1.13
N VAL A 83 -14.58 -20.52 0.91
CA VAL A 83 -15.29 -20.11 -0.32
C VAL A 83 -15.40 -18.57 -0.44
N ALA A 84 -14.80 -17.80 0.47
CA ALA A 84 -15.05 -16.37 0.62
C ALA A 84 -13.79 -15.49 0.69
N GLU A 85 -12.60 -16.05 0.41
CA GLU A 85 -11.41 -15.22 0.25
C GLU A 85 -11.26 -14.84 -1.22
N LEU A 86 -11.37 -13.54 -1.49
CA LEU A 86 -11.03 -12.96 -2.78
C LEU A 86 -9.60 -13.37 -3.15
N SER A 87 -9.37 -13.62 -4.44
CA SER A 87 -8.05 -14.00 -4.94
C SER A 87 -7.09 -12.81 -4.82
N VAL A 88 -6.47 -12.63 -3.66
CA VAL A 88 -5.45 -11.59 -3.45
C VAL A 88 -4.07 -12.17 -3.74
N THR A 89 -3.24 -11.42 -4.46
CA THR A 89 -1.81 -11.71 -4.58
C THR A 89 -1.19 -11.66 -3.19
N GLN A 90 -0.72 -12.82 -2.72
CA GLN A 90 -0.08 -12.96 -1.41
C GLN A 90 1.40 -13.28 -1.56
N GLY A 91 2.15 -13.07 -0.47
CA GLY A 91 3.55 -13.44 -0.36
C GLY A 91 4.49 -12.52 -1.12
N LEU A 92 5.59 -13.09 -1.63
CA LEU A 92 6.68 -12.33 -2.24
C LEU A 92 6.26 -11.47 -3.45
N PRO A 93 5.42 -11.94 -4.40
CA PRO A 93 4.99 -11.11 -5.52
C PRO A 93 4.32 -9.81 -5.07
N ARG A 94 3.55 -9.85 -3.98
CA ARG A 94 2.91 -8.66 -3.42
C ARG A 94 3.92 -7.69 -2.80
N LEU A 95 4.91 -8.21 -2.08
CA LEU A 95 5.98 -7.39 -1.53
C LEU A 95 6.77 -6.68 -2.64
N ILE A 96 7.03 -7.37 -3.75
CA ILE A 96 7.66 -6.79 -4.94
C ILE A 96 6.79 -5.68 -5.53
N GLU A 97 5.48 -5.89 -5.69
CA GLU A 97 4.57 -4.85 -6.21
C GLU A 97 4.58 -3.56 -5.35
N ILE A 98 4.62 -3.72 -4.03
CA ILE A 98 4.68 -2.59 -3.07
C ILE A 98 6.00 -1.84 -3.26
N VAL A 99 7.12 -2.55 -3.18
CA VAL A 99 8.48 -1.98 -3.29
C VAL A 99 8.73 -1.34 -4.66
N ASP A 100 8.16 -1.90 -5.71
CA ASP A 100 8.25 -1.36 -7.06
C ASP A 100 7.26 -0.21 -7.32
N ALA A 101 6.43 0.16 -6.34
CA ALA A 101 5.42 1.20 -6.46
C ALA A 101 4.58 1.04 -7.75
N ARG A 102 4.16 -0.20 -8.03
CA ARG A 102 3.49 -0.54 -9.29
C ARG A 102 2.18 0.24 -9.42
N ASN A 103 1.93 0.81 -10.59
CA ASN A 103 0.76 1.66 -10.82
C ASN A 103 -0.56 0.92 -10.62
N ASN A 104 -0.63 -0.30 -11.18
CA ASN A 104 -1.79 -1.16 -11.09
C ASN A 104 -1.33 -2.47 -10.42
N PRO A 105 -1.80 -2.77 -9.19
CA PRO A 105 -1.54 -4.06 -8.57
C PRO A 105 -2.27 -5.17 -9.34
N SER A 106 -1.78 -6.41 -9.26
CA SER A 106 -2.37 -7.51 -10.05
C SER A 106 -3.79 -7.88 -9.57
N THR A 107 -4.06 -7.76 -8.27
CA THR A 107 -5.37 -8.04 -7.67
C THR A 107 -5.72 -6.90 -6.69
N PRO A 108 -6.26 -5.78 -7.20
CA PRO A 108 -6.70 -4.69 -6.35
C PRO A 108 -7.87 -5.15 -5.47
N THR A 109 -7.89 -4.72 -4.22
CA THR A 109 -8.98 -4.99 -3.28
C THR A 109 -9.22 -3.81 -2.36
N MET A 110 -10.49 -3.64 -1.95
CA MET A 110 -10.86 -2.68 -0.93
C MET A 110 -11.60 -3.35 0.22
N LYS A 111 -11.40 -2.79 1.41
CA LYS A 111 -12.13 -3.09 2.64
C LYS A 111 -12.97 -1.87 2.97
N ILE A 112 -14.27 -1.99 2.78
CA ILE A 112 -15.23 -0.90 2.94
C ILE A 112 -16.02 -1.16 4.22
N TYR A 113 -15.89 -0.22 5.16
CA TYR A 113 -16.62 -0.24 6.41
C TYR A 113 -17.90 0.56 6.23
N LEU A 114 -19.00 0.05 6.78
CA LEU A 114 -20.28 0.73 6.79
C LEU A 114 -20.38 1.62 8.03
N ASP A 115 -21.25 2.64 7.96
CA ASP A 115 -21.55 3.47 9.13
C ASP A 115 -22.21 2.66 10.25
N THR A 116 -22.06 3.11 11.50
CA THR A 116 -22.50 2.39 12.71
C THR A 116 -23.97 2.03 12.69
N ASP A 117 -24.79 2.86 12.05
CA ASP A 117 -26.25 2.70 11.99
C ASP A 117 -26.66 1.61 10.99
N ILE A 118 -25.83 1.38 9.96
CA ILE A 118 -26.10 0.46 8.84
C ILE A 118 -25.33 -0.86 9.01
N ALA A 119 -24.19 -0.84 9.71
CA ALA A 119 -23.30 -1.99 9.88
C ALA A 119 -23.95 -3.21 10.56
N SER A 120 -25.10 -3.03 11.23
CA SER A 120 -25.83 -4.11 11.89
C SER A 120 -26.86 -4.82 10.99
N ASP A 121 -27.34 -4.16 9.92
CA ASP A 121 -28.36 -4.71 9.03
C ASP A 121 -27.74 -5.30 7.75
N ARG A 122 -28.06 -6.58 7.50
CA ARG A 122 -27.61 -7.30 6.31
C ARG A 122 -28.28 -6.80 5.03
N ASN A 123 -29.52 -6.33 5.11
CA ASN A 123 -30.28 -5.91 3.93
C ASN A 123 -29.74 -4.59 3.37
N ASP A 124 -29.42 -3.64 4.25
CA ASP A 124 -28.81 -2.37 3.84
C ASP A 124 -27.37 -2.59 3.34
N ALA A 125 -26.58 -3.46 3.99
CA ALA A 125 -25.27 -3.86 3.49
C ALA A 125 -25.35 -4.47 2.08
N ARG A 126 -26.38 -5.29 1.79
CA ARG A 126 -26.62 -5.84 0.45
C ARG A 126 -27.03 -4.78 -0.56
N ARG A 127 -27.81 -3.76 -0.15
CA ARG A 127 -28.17 -2.63 -1.01
C ARG A 127 -26.92 -1.82 -1.40
N ILE A 128 -26.05 -1.54 -0.44
CA ILE A 128 -24.79 -0.82 -0.69
C ILE A 128 -23.85 -1.66 -1.56
N ALA A 129 -23.72 -2.97 -1.29
CA ALA A 129 -22.92 -3.87 -2.13
C ALA A 129 -23.37 -3.85 -3.60
N ARG A 130 -24.69 -3.89 -3.87
CA ARG A 130 -25.27 -3.77 -5.22
C ARG A 130 -25.03 -2.42 -5.90
N ASN A 131 -24.81 -1.36 -5.12
CA ASN A 131 -24.48 -0.04 -5.66
C ASN A 131 -22.98 0.09 -5.97
N ILE A 132 -22.14 -0.67 -5.27
CA ILE A 132 -20.68 -0.67 -5.46
C ILE A 132 -20.29 -1.59 -6.61
N GLU A 133 -20.90 -2.77 -6.71
CA GLU A 133 -20.59 -3.78 -7.73
C GLU A 133 -20.81 -3.23 -9.15
N MET A 134 -19.76 -3.27 -9.96
CA MET A 134 -19.84 -2.90 -11.38
C MET A 134 -20.63 -3.93 -12.15
N VAL A 135 -21.67 -3.47 -12.83
CA VAL A 135 -22.49 -4.31 -13.68
C VAL A 135 -22.29 -3.89 -15.14
N LEU A 136 -21.60 -4.76 -15.88
CA LEU A 136 -21.50 -4.71 -17.34
C LEU A 136 -22.69 -5.39 -17.99
N VAL A 137 -23.02 -4.99 -19.21
CA VAL A 137 -24.04 -5.68 -20.03
C VAL A 137 -23.67 -7.16 -20.21
N GLU A 138 -22.38 -7.48 -20.38
CA GLU A 138 -21.91 -8.87 -20.43
C GLU A 138 -22.26 -9.69 -19.18
N SER A 139 -22.24 -9.08 -18.00
CA SER A 139 -22.52 -9.78 -16.73
C SER A 139 -24.01 -10.00 -16.46
N VAL A 140 -24.89 -9.52 -17.35
CA VAL A 140 -26.35 -9.61 -17.23
C VAL A 140 -26.99 -10.22 -18.48
N ALA A 141 -26.29 -10.18 -19.62
CA ALA A 141 -26.75 -10.77 -20.86
C ALA A 141 -26.41 -12.26 -20.93
N SER A 142 -27.41 -13.12 -21.14
CA SER A 142 -27.21 -14.54 -21.43
C SER A 142 -26.62 -14.75 -22.83
N ASN A 143 -27.00 -13.89 -23.79
CA ASN A 143 -26.48 -13.96 -25.15
C ASN A 143 -26.57 -12.59 -25.85
N VAL A 144 -25.55 -12.27 -26.64
CA VAL A 144 -25.52 -11.10 -27.53
C VAL A 144 -25.33 -11.63 -28.95
N SER A 145 -26.41 -11.65 -29.73
CA SER A 145 -26.42 -12.12 -31.11
C SER A 145 -26.62 -10.97 -32.08
N ILE A 146 -26.03 -11.08 -33.27
CA ILE A 146 -26.25 -10.14 -34.36
C ILE A 146 -27.26 -10.78 -35.30
N ASP A 147 -28.44 -10.17 -35.44
CA ASP A 147 -29.41 -10.55 -36.45
C ASP A 147 -29.06 -9.90 -37.79
N LEU A 148 -28.57 -10.71 -38.73
CA LEU A 148 -28.18 -10.27 -40.07
C LEU A 148 -29.39 -9.86 -40.95
N LEU A 149 -30.60 -10.32 -40.62
CA LEU A 149 -31.81 -10.01 -41.40
C LEU A 149 -32.40 -8.67 -40.99
N ARG A 150 -32.43 -8.39 -39.69
CA ARG A 150 -32.91 -7.12 -39.12
C ARG A 150 -31.81 -6.07 -39.00
N GLN A 151 -30.57 -6.43 -39.27
CA GLN A 151 -29.38 -5.63 -39.02
C GLN A 151 -29.35 -5.07 -37.59
N ALA A 152 -29.81 -5.88 -36.62
CA ALA A 152 -29.98 -5.48 -35.23
C ALA A 152 -29.07 -6.32 -34.33
N ILE A 153 -28.72 -5.76 -33.17
CA ILE A 153 -28.04 -6.49 -32.11
C ILE A 153 -29.10 -6.87 -31.07
N ASP A 154 -29.26 -8.18 -30.89
CA ASP A 154 -30.19 -8.77 -29.93
C ASP A 154 -29.45 -9.10 -28.64
N ILE A 155 -29.82 -8.45 -27.55
CA ILE A 155 -29.25 -8.70 -26.23
C ILE A 155 -30.32 -9.38 -25.39
N ARG A 156 -30.16 -10.68 -25.13
CA ARG A 156 -31.05 -11.42 -24.24
C ARG A 156 -30.54 -11.28 -22.82
N LEU A 157 -31.36 -10.70 -21.95
CA LEU A 157 -31.05 -10.54 -20.54
C LEU A 157 -31.52 -11.77 -19.76
N ASP A 158 -30.79 -12.09 -18.69
CA ASP A 158 -31.19 -13.13 -17.75
C ASP A 158 -32.04 -12.53 -16.61
N PRO A 159 -33.32 -12.92 -16.44
CA PRO A 159 -34.16 -12.42 -15.36
C PRO A 159 -33.60 -12.71 -13.97
N GLU A 160 -32.94 -13.86 -13.77
CA GLU A 160 -32.40 -14.25 -12.46
C GLU A 160 -31.22 -13.33 -12.07
N LEU A 161 -30.30 -13.08 -13.01
CA LEU A 161 -29.15 -12.19 -12.79
C LEU A 161 -29.59 -10.73 -12.62
N MET A 162 -30.67 -10.32 -13.28
CA MET A 162 -31.27 -9.00 -13.14
C MET A 162 -31.87 -8.78 -11.75
N GLU A 163 -32.60 -9.77 -11.21
CA GLU A 163 -33.15 -9.71 -9.85
C GLU A 163 -32.07 -9.71 -8.77
N ASP A 164 -31.02 -10.52 -8.95
CA ASP A 164 -29.91 -10.58 -8.00
C ASP A 164 -29.15 -9.26 -7.90
N LYS A 165 -28.99 -8.57 -9.05
CA LYS A 165 -28.34 -7.25 -9.15
C LYS A 165 -29.30 -6.08 -8.92
N GLY A 166 -30.61 -6.34 -8.87
CA GLY A 166 -31.65 -5.32 -8.64
C GLY A 166 -31.76 -4.32 -9.79
N LEU A 167 -31.65 -4.80 -11.03
CA LEU A 167 -31.73 -3.99 -12.24
C LEU A 167 -33.06 -4.19 -12.97
N THR A 168 -33.56 -3.12 -13.59
CA THR A 168 -34.72 -3.18 -14.49
C THR A 168 -34.26 -3.01 -15.95
N VAL A 169 -35.02 -3.58 -16.88
CA VAL A 169 -34.70 -3.54 -18.32
C VAL A 169 -34.59 -2.10 -18.83
N ASP A 170 -35.40 -1.19 -18.29
CA ASP A 170 -35.38 0.24 -18.61
C ASP A 170 -34.06 0.93 -18.24
N VAL A 171 -33.43 0.53 -17.13
CA VAL A 171 -32.15 1.10 -16.69
C VAL A 171 -31.03 0.66 -17.63
N VAL A 172 -31.06 -0.62 -18.05
CA VAL A 172 -30.10 -1.16 -19.02
C VAL A 172 -30.28 -0.49 -20.38
N ALA A 173 -31.53 -0.33 -20.85
CA ALA A 173 -31.82 0.33 -22.12
C ALA A 173 -31.34 1.79 -22.13
N LYS A 174 -31.57 2.54 -21.06
CA LYS A 174 -31.07 3.92 -20.91
C LYS A 174 -29.54 3.99 -20.91
N ALA A 175 -28.87 3.07 -20.21
CA ALA A 175 -27.41 3.04 -20.16
C ALA A 175 -26.78 2.76 -21.54
N ILE A 176 -27.43 1.88 -22.33
CA ILE A 176 -27.04 1.58 -23.70
C ILE A 176 -27.30 2.79 -24.61
N ASP A 177 -28.47 3.43 -24.50
CA ASP A 177 -28.85 4.61 -25.29
C ASP A 177 -27.89 5.80 -25.06
N GLU A 178 -27.54 6.08 -23.80
CA GLU A 178 -26.61 7.16 -23.46
C GLU A 178 -25.22 7.00 -24.09
N LYS A 179 -24.71 5.76 -24.17
CA LYS A 179 -23.41 5.47 -24.81
C LYS A 179 -23.50 5.42 -26.34
N ILE A 180 -24.68 5.14 -26.90
CA ILE A 180 -24.89 4.98 -28.35
C ILE A 180 -25.34 6.30 -29.01
N LYS A 181 -25.65 7.37 -28.25
CA LYS A 181 -26.05 8.70 -28.75
C LYS A 181 -25.43 9.05 -30.11
N GLY A 182 -26.26 8.95 -31.16
CA GLY A 182 -25.91 9.28 -32.55
C GLY A 182 -25.52 8.10 -33.47
N LYS A 183 -25.56 6.85 -33.00
CA LYS A 183 -25.20 5.65 -33.79
C LYS A 183 -26.30 4.59 -33.89
N GLY A 184 -27.48 4.81 -33.32
CA GLY A 184 -28.59 3.86 -33.41
C GLY A 184 -29.76 4.14 -32.47
N GLU A 185 -30.84 3.39 -32.63
CA GLU A 185 -32.02 3.38 -31.75
C GLU A 185 -32.03 2.11 -30.89
N VAL A 186 -32.46 2.24 -29.63
CA VAL A 186 -32.56 1.14 -28.67
C VAL A 186 -34.03 0.91 -28.34
N GLU A 187 -34.55 -0.27 -28.67
CA GLU A 187 -35.91 -0.67 -28.33
C GLU A 187 -35.89 -1.70 -27.18
N PRO A 188 -36.47 -1.35 -26.01
CA PRO A 188 -36.63 -2.29 -24.91
C PRO A 188 -37.83 -3.22 -25.19
N GLY A 189 -37.57 -4.52 -25.31
CA GLY A 189 -38.58 -5.58 -25.18
C GLY A 189 -38.62 -6.17 -23.77
N ASP A 190 -39.53 -7.12 -23.51
CA ASP A 190 -39.74 -7.69 -22.16
C ASP A 190 -38.48 -8.31 -21.55
N ASN A 191 -37.67 -9.01 -22.34
CA ASN A 191 -36.43 -9.65 -21.90
C ASN A 191 -35.30 -9.60 -22.94
N VAL A 192 -35.51 -8.82 -24.01
CA VAL A 192 -34.57 -8.65 -25.12
C VAL A 192 -34.49 -7.16 -25.42
N ILE A 193 -33.27 -6.64 -25.49
CA ILE A 193 -33.01 -5.28 -25.95
C ILE A 193 -32.55 -5.37 -27.41
N PHE A 194 -33.23 -4.66 -28.28
CA PHE A 194 -32.87 -4.52 -29.69
C PHE A 194 -32.11 -3.22 -29.89
N VAL A 195 -30.93 -3.30 -30.50
CA VAL A 195 -30.15 -2.12 -30.86
C VAL A 195 -30.02 -2.06 -32.38
N TYR A 196 -30.55 -1.00 -32.97
CA TYR A 196 -30.54 -0.73 -34.41
C TYR A 196 -29.46 0.31 -34.74
N PRO A 197 -28.29 -0.07 -35.27
CA PRO A 197 -27.28 0.89 -35.65
C PRO A 197 -27.64 1.68 -36.91
N ALA A 198 -27.12 2.90 -37.01
CA ALA A 198 -27.36 3.82 -38.13
C ALA A 198 -26.59 3.48 -39.41
N ASN A 199 -25.61 2.56 -39.32
CA ASN A 199 -24.75 2.16 -40.44
C ASN A 199 -24.84 0.65 -40.71
N ASP A 200 -24.85 0.28 -41.98
CA ASP A 200 -25.13 -1.08 -42.47
C ASP A 200 -23.92 -2.02 -42.57
N THR A 201 -22.71 -1.57 -42.20
CA THR A 201 -21.51 -2.40 -42.40
C THR A 201 -21.32 -3.45 -41.29
N LEU A 202 -21.12 -4.71 -41.69
CA LEU A 202 -20.92 -5.85 -40.78
C LEU A 202 -19.74 -5.64 -39.80
N ALA A 203 -18.67 -4.97 -40.24
CA ALA A 203 -17.51 -4.68 -39.40
C ALA A 203 -17.83 -3.65 -38.29
N GLU A 204 -18.73 -2.71 -38.56
CA GLU A 204 -19.18 -1.74 -37.55
C GLU A 204 -20.16 -2.38 -36.57
N LEU A 205 -21.05 -3.25 -37.04
CA LEU A 205 -21.92 -4.08 -36.20
C LEU A 205 -21.14 -4.93 -35.19
N GLN A 206 -20.05 -5.57 -35.61
CA GLN A 206 -19.17 -6.34 -34.72
C GLN A 206 -18.46 -5.45 -33.69
N ARG A 207 -17.90 -4.31 -34.13
CA ARG A 207 -17.27 -3.35 -33.20
C ARG A 207 -18.27 -2.74 -32.22
N LEU A 208 -19.51 -2.55 -32.66
CA LEU A 208 -20.57 -1.96 -31.84
C LEU A 208 -21.10 -2.99 -30.84
N SER A 209 -21.21 -4.28 -31.21
CA SER A 209 -21.56 -5.34 -30.26
C SER A 209 -20.49 -5.57 -29.19
N GLU A 210 -19.20 -5.51 -29.54
CA GLU A 210 -18.10 -5.53 -28.56
C GLU A 210 -18.20 -4.34 -27.61
N LYS A 211 -18.43 -3.12 -28.14
CA LYS A 211 -18.60 -1.93 -27.31
C LYS A 211 -19.82 -1.99 -26.41
N ILE A 212 -20.92 -2.59 -26.85
CA ILE A 212 -22.13 -2.75 -26.04
C ILE A 212 -21.87 -3.70 -24.88
N ARG A 213 -21.11 -4.79 -25.08
CA ARG A 213 -20.75 -5.72 -23.99
C ARG A 213 -20.00 -5.02 -22.85
N GLU A 214 -19.14 -4.06 -23.20
CA GLU A 214 -18.38 -3.22 -22.26
C GLU A 214 -19.17 -1.99 -21.73
N VAL A 215 -20.45 -1.84 -22.08
CA VAL A 215 -21.27 -0.78 -21.48
C VAL A 215 -21.51 -1.09 -20.00
N ARG A 216 -21.18 -0.11 -19.16
CA ARG A 216 -21.54 -0.11 -17.74
C ARG A 216 -23.01 0.29 -17.59
N VAL A 217 -23.75 -0.46 -16.81
CA VAL A 217 -25.14 -0.16 -16.47
C VAL A 217 -25.21 0.55 -15.12
N LYS A 218 -24.48 0.04 -14.13
CA LYS A 218 -24.48 0.53 -12.75
C LYS A 218 -23.16 0.15 -12.05
N GLY A 219 -22.81 0.85 -10.98
CA GLY A 219 -21.70 0.52 -10.10
C GLY A 219 -20.50 1.45 -10.24
N ILE A 220 -19.49 1.21 -9.41
CA ILE A 220 -18.23 1.94 -9.42
C ILE A 220 -17.32 1.37 -10.51
N ASN A 221 -16.46 2.20 -11.10
CA ASN A 221 -15.47 1.72 -12.08
C ASN A 221 -14.45 0.79 -11.40
N ASP A 222 -14.00 -0.24 -12.13
CA ASP A 222 -12.94 -1.17 -11.72
C ASP A 222 -13.25 -1.98 -10.45
N VAL A 223 -14.53 -2.19 -10.10
CA VAL A 223 -14.95 -3.07 -8.99
C VAL A 223 -15.82 -4.22 -9.52
N THR A 224 -15.25 -5.42 -9.66
CA THR A 224 -15.92 -6.55 -10.32
C THR A 224 -16.87 -7.32 -9.42
N HIS A 225 -16.44 -7.62 -8.19
CA HIS A 225 -17.20 -8.45 -7.26
C HIS A 225 -17.14 -7.90 -5.84
N VAL A 226 -18.25 -8.02 -5.10
CA VAL A 226 -18.35 -7.54 -3.71
C VAL A 226 -18.81 -8.69 -2.80
N VAL A 227 -17.99 -9.01 -1.80
CA VAL A 227 -18.27 -10.05 -0.81
C VAL A 227 -18.60 -9.40 0.53
N ILE A 228 -19.74 -9.77 1.12
CA ILE A 228 -20.17 -9.29 2.43
C ILE A 228 -19.71 -10.28 3.49
N ARG A 229 -18.92 -9.82 4.46
CA ARG A 229 -18.46 -10.63 5.60
C ARG A 229 -18.93 -10.00 6.91
N LYS A 230 -19.34 -10.84 7.86
CA LYS A 230 -19.66 -10.40 9.22
C LYS A 230 -18.41 -10.54 10.09
N GLU A 231 -17.91 -9.43 10.62
CA GLU A 231 -16.88 -9.40 11.67
C GLU A 231 -17.51 -9.02 13.02
N THR A 232 -16.69 -8.95 14.09
CA THR A 232 -17.15 -8.61 15.44
C THR A 232 -17.82 -7.25 15.54
N ASP A 233 -17.40 -6.30 14.69
CA ASP A 233 -17.87 -4.90 14.70
C ASP A 233 -19.01 -4.63 13.71
N GLY A 234 -19.50 -5.64 12.97
CA GLY A 234 -20.57 -5.50 11.98
C GLY A 234 -20.28 -6.14 10.62
N TYR A 235 -21.11 -5.82 9.62
CA TYR A 235 -20.90 -6.24 8.23
C TYR A 235 -19.88 -5.34 7.53
N ILE A 236 -18.87 -5.96 6.91
CA ILE A 236 -17.82 -5.30 6.13
C ILE A 236 -17.90 -5.82 4.70
N LEU A 237 -17.71 -4.92 3.74
CA LEU A 237 -17.69 -5.26 2.32
C LEU A 237 -16.24 -5.38 1.85
N TYR A 238 -15.92 -6.51 1.22
CA TYR A 238 -14.65 -6.74 0.56
C TYR A 238 -14.89 -6.69 -0.94
N THR A 239 -14.16 -5.84 -1.65
CA THR A 239 -14.29 -5.71 -3.10
C THR A 239 -13.10 -6.36 -3.80
N GLU A 240 -13.37 -7.02 -4.92
CA GLU A 240 -12.40 -7.31 -5.96
C GLU A 240 -12.39 -6.13 -6.92
N GLY A 241 -11.22 -5.55 -7.12
CA GLY A 241 -11.10 -4.25 -7.73
C GLY A 241 -11.03 -3.11 -6.72
N SER A 242 -10.55 -1.96 -7.19
CA SER A 242 -10.40 -0.78 -6.37
C SER A 242 -10.71 0.49 -7.14
N ASN A 243 -11.47 1.36 -6.48
CA ASN A 243 -11.65 2.75 -6.86
C ASN A 243 -12.08 3.53 -5.62
N LEU A 244 -11.06 4.02 -4.91
CA LEU A 244 -11.24 4.71 -3.64
C LEU A 244 -12.06 6.00 -3.75
N GLN A 245 -11.93 6.73 -4.87
CA GLN A 245 -12.58 8.03 -5.03
C GLN A 245 -14.11 7.88 -5.07
N ASP A 246 -14.61 7.04 -5.97
CA ASP A 246 -16.05 6.83 -6.15
C ASP A 246 -16.66 6.13 -4.91
N ALA A 247 -15.89 5.26 -4.23
CA ALA A 247 -16.37 4.55 -3.05
C ALA A 247 -16.60 5.47 -1.84
N LEU A 248 -15.87 6.59 -1.74
CA LEU A 248 -16.05 7.58 -0.68
C LEU A 248 -17.31 8.42 -0.85
N GLU A 249 -17.85 8.52 -2.08
CA GLU A 249 -19.04 9.32 -2.39
C GLU A 249 -20.35 8.57 -2.09
N ILE A 250 -20.29 7.27 -1.82
CA ILE A 250 -21.47 6.44 -1.60
C ILE A 250 -22.03 6.63 -0.19
N GLU A 251 -23.32 6.94 -0.12
CA GLU A 251 -24.06 7.06 1.15
C GLU A 251 -24.07 5.73 1.93
N GLY A 252 -23.68 5.80 3.20
CA GLY A 252 -23.61 4.67 4.13
C GLY A 252 -22.25 3.97 4.21
N VAL A 253 -21.27 4.40 3.39
CA VAL A 253 -19.87 4.02 3.54
C VAL A 253 -19.19 4.96 4.54
N ASN A 254 -18.45 4.40 5.50
CA ASN A 254 -17.69 5.19 6.46
C ASN A 254 -16.35 5.65 5.83
N PRO A 255 -16.17 6.95 5.56
CA PRO A 255 -14.98 7.47 4.87
C PRO A 255 -13.71 7.43 5.73
N HIS A 256 -13.83 7.28 7.05
CA HIS A 256 -12.68 7.31 7.96
C HIS A 256 -12.00 5.94 8.14
N ARG A 257 -12.68 4.85 7.74
CA ARG A 257 -12.18 3.47 7.95
C ARG A 257 -11.91 2.71 6.65
N ILE A 258 -12.31 3.24 5.50
CA ILE A 258 -12.08 2.60 4.19
C ILE A 258 -10.58 2.36 3.96
N TYR A 259 -10.24 1.21 3.39
CA TYR A 259 -8.87 0.85 3.07
C TYR A 259 -8.82 0.20 1.70
N THR A 260 -7.82 0.55 0.89
CA THR A 260 -7.52 -0.11 -0.39
C THR A 260 -6.09 -0.64 -0.34
N ASN A 261 -5.81 -1.70 -1.08
CA ASN A 261 -4.44 -2.18 -1.26
C ASN A 261 -3.74 -1.47 -2.45
N ASN A 262 -4.45 -0.63 -3.21
CA ASN A 262 -3.86 0.15 -4.29
C ASN A 262 -3.20 1.43 -3.76
N LEU A 263 -1.86 1.42 -3.66
CA LEU A 263 -1.08 2.55 -3.12
C LEU A 263 -1.23 3.84 -3.93
N ARG A 264 -1.40 3.73 -5.25
CA ARG A 264 -1.48 4.90 -6.14
C ARG A 264 -2.80 5.63 -6.00
N GLU A 265 -3.90 4.90 -5.80
CA GLU A 265 -5.20 5.49 -5.46
C GLU A 265 -5.14 6.22 -4.12
N ILE A 266 -4.53 5.61 -3.09
CA ILE A 266 -4.36 6.26 -1.78
C ILE A 266 -3.58 7.57 -1.94
N TYR A 267 -2.52 7.56 -2.75
CA TYR A 267 -1.73 8.76 -3.00
C TYR A 267 -2.54 9.88 -3.67
N GLN A 268 -3.37 9.53 -4.65
CA GLN A 268 -4.18 10.51 -5.37
C GLN A 268 -5.32 11.09 -4.52
N VAL A 269 -5.95 10.27 -3.67
CA VAL A 269 -7.13 10.66 -2.90
C VAL A 269 -6.77 11.17 -1.50
N LEU A 270 -5.92 10.46 -0.77
CA LEU A 270 -5.60 10.74 0.65
C LEU A 270 -4.22 11.40 0.84
N GLY A 271 -3.33 11.32 -0.14
CA GLY A 271 -2.02 11.98 -0.13
C GLY A 271 -0.87 11.12 0.42
N ILE A 272 0.31 11.75 0.51
CA ILE A 272 1.61 11.07 0.69
C ILE A 272 1.72 10.34 2.04
N GLU A 273 1.33 10.97 3.14
CA GLU A 273 1.44 10.37 4.48
C GLU A 273 0.48 9.18 4.67
N ALA A 274 -0.69 9.25 4.03
CA ALA A 274 -1.61 8.11 3.99
C ALA A 274 -0.97 6.95 3.22
N THR A 275 -0.33 7.23 2.08
CA THR A 275 0.42 6.22 1.32
C THR A 275 1.59 5.65 2.11
N ARG A 276 2.39 6.49 2.79
CA ARG A 276 3.51 6.06 3.62
C ARG A 276 3.06 5.04 4.66
N ASN A 277 1.97 5.35 5.37
CA ASN A 277 1.36 4.42 6.33
C ASN A 277 0.78 3.17 5.66
N ALA A 278 0.20 3.30 4.46
CA ALA A 278 -0.31 2.17 3.69
C ALA A 278 0.81 1.21 3.25
N ILE A 279 1.97 1.73 2.80
CA ILE A 279 3.16 0.93 2.47
C ILE A 279 3.60 0.13 3.70
N ILE A 280 3.69 0.79 4.86
CA ILE A 280 4.09 0.12 6.11
C ILE A 280 3.12 -0.98 6.48
N LYS A 281 1.82 -0.67 6.48
CA LYS A 281 0.76 -1.61 6.86
C LYS A 281 0.71 -2.80 5.92
N GLU A 282 0.78 -2.56 4.62
CA GLU A 282 0.71 -3.60 3.60
C GLU A 282 1.95 -4.51 3.63
N ALA A 283 3.15 -3.93 3.70
CA ALA A 283 4.38 -4.73 3.79
C ALA A 283 4.43 -5.57 5.07
N MET A 284 4.01 -5.01 6.21
CA MET A 284 3.90 -5.77 7.46
C MET A 284 2.85 -6.87 7.38
N ASN A 285 1.68 -6.62 6.77
CA ASN A 285 0.66 -7.65 6.60
C ASN A 285 1.20 -8.81 5.76
N VAL A 286 1.88 -8.53 4.65
CA VAL A 286 2.47 -9.57 3.78
C VAL A 286 3.50 -10.42 4.53
N LEU A 287 4.35 -9.80 5.36
CA LEU A 287 5.36 -10.51 6.13
C LEU A 287 4.74 -11.34 7.26
N ASN A 288 3.76 -10.77 7.99
CA ASN A 288 3.05 -11.44 9.08
C ASN A 288 2.21 -12.63 8.61
N GLU A 289 1.52 -12.51 7.47
CA GLU A 289 0.75 -13.60 6.85
C GLU A 289 1.65 -14.79 6.48
N GLN A 290 2.91 -14.51 6.14
CA GLN A 290 3.92 -15.54 5.87
C GLN A 290 4.62 -16.04 7.13
N GLY A 291 4.22 -15.57 8.32
CA GLY A 291 4.82 -15.93 9.60
C GLY A 291 6.27 -15.49 9.73
N MET A 292 6.67 -14.45 9.00
CA MET A 292 8.01 -13.85 9.06
C MET A 292 7.96 -12.65 10.00
N ASP A 293 8.84 -12.64 11.00
CA ASP A 293 8.95 -11.56 11.96
C ASP A 293 10.09 -10.62 11.53
N VAL A 294 9.73 -9.49 10.94
CA VAL A 294 10.66 -8.42 10.58
C VAL A 294 10.27 -7.18 11.37
N ASP A 295 11.25 -6.54 11.99
CA ASP A 295 10.99 -5.35 12.78
C ASP A 295 10.46 -4.19 11.91
N VAL A 296 9.41 -3.54 12.40
CA VAL A 296 8.70 -2.47 11.69
C VAL A 296 9.61 -1.29 11.33
N ARG A 297 10.71 -1.07 12.06
CA ARG A 297 11.65 0.03 11.80
C ARG A 297 12.31 -0.09 10.43
N HIS A 298 12.58 -1.31 9.96
CA HIS A 298 13.14 -1.53 8.62
C HIS A 298 12.13 -1.12 7.54
N ILE A 299 10.85 -1.46 7.73
CA ILE A 299 9.78 -1.10 6.80
C ILE A 299 9.50 0.39 6.81
N ILE A 300 9.54 1.04 7.98
CA ILE A 300 9.41 2.49 8.11
C ILE A 300 10.50 3.19 7.32
N LEU A 301 11.76 2.76 7.45
CA LEU A 301 12.89 3.34 6.72
C LEU A 301 12.67 3.25 5.20
N VAL A 302 12.16 2.12 4.71
CA VAL A 302 11.85 1.94 3.29
C VAL A 302 10.69 2.84 2.86
N ALA A 303 9.59 2.87 3.60
CA ALA A 303 8.42 3.69 3.28
C ALA A 303 8.76 5.19 3.26
N ASP A 304 9.57 5.65 4.21
CA ASP A 304 10.04 7.04 4.26
C ASP A 304 10.92 7.36 3.05
N MET A 305 11.84 6.46 2.69
CA MET A 305 12.69 6.64 1.52
C MET A 305 11.89 6.66 0.20
N MET A 306 10.82 5.87 0.11
CA MET A 306 9.92 5.83 -1.05
C MET A 306 9.04 7.08 -1.19
N THR A 307 8.85 7.85 -0.11
CA THR A 307 7.92 9.00 -0.06
C THR A 307 8.61 10.36 0.14
N VAL A 308 9.92 10.38 0.34
CA VAL A 308 10.73 11.57 0.71
C VAL A 308 10.56 12.77 -0.22
N ASP A 309 10.37 12.56 -1.53
CA ASP A 309 10.27 13.63 -2.52
C ASP A 309 8.83 14.13 -2.75
N GLY A 310 7.89 13.71 -1.91
CA GLY A 310 6.47 14.05 -2.06
C GLY A 310 5.78 13.34 -3.23
N ASN A 311 6.39 12.29 -3.78
CA ASN A 311 5.80 11.37 -4.74
C ASN A 311 6.22 9.95 -4.34
N ILE A 312 5.41 8.94 -4.69
CA ILE A 312 5.82 7.54 -4.51
C ILE A 312 6.88 7.19 -5.56
N ARG A 313 8.08 6.84 -5.12
CA ARG A 313 9.16 6.35 -5.99
C ARG A 313 9.37 4.86 -5.82
N GLN A 314 9.55 4.18 -6.95
CA GLN A 314 10.07 2.81 -7.02
C GLN A 314 11.49 2.74 -6.43
N ILE A 315 11.86 1.64 -5.76
CA ILE A 315 13.23 1.45 -5.24
C ILE A 315 14.27 1.23 -6.35
N GLY A 316 13.86 0.56 -7.43
CA GLY A 316 14.71 0.23 -8.58
C GLY A 316 15.15 1.40 -9.47
N ARG A 317 15.60 1.06 -10.69
CA ARG A 317 16.31 1.97 -11.61
C ARG A 317 15.55 3.22 -12.04
N HIS A 318 14.21 3.21 -12.04
CA HIS A 318 13.41 4.36 -12.49
C HIS A 318 13.01 5.29 -11.35
N GLY A 319 13.32 4.93 -10.09
CA GLY A 319 13.07 5.76 -8.93
C GLY A 319 14.36 6.00 -8.16
N ILE A 320 14.41 5.55 -6.90
CA ILE A 320 15.45 5.92 -5.91
C ILE A 320 16.88 5.65 -6.43
N SER A 321 17.11 4.47 -7.01
CA SER A 321 18.45 4.10 -7.47
C SER A 321 18.89 4.89 -8.70
N GLY A 322 17.97 5.22 -9.60
CA GLY A 322 18.24 6.03 -10.80
C GLY A 322 18.34 7.52 -10.55
N SER A 323 17.72 8.02 -9.48
CA SER A 323 17.77 9.43 -9.08
C SER A 323 18.98 9.76 -8.19
N LYS A 324 19.88 8.82 -7.90
CA LYS A 324 21.12 9.11 -7.17
C LYS A 324 21.93 10.16 -7.93
N ASN A 325 22.54 11.10 -7.20
CA ASN A 325 23.27 12.22 -7.80
C ASN A 325 24.56 11.77 -8.52
N SER A 326 25.25 10.77 -7.98
CA SER A 326 26.49 10.26 -8.57
C SER A 326 26.26 9.49 -9.87
N ALA A 327 27.06 9.83 -10.89
CA ALA A 327 27.06 9.11 -12.15
C ALA A 327 27.69 7.72 -12.01
N LEU A 328 28.75 7.60 -11.19
CA LEU A 328 29.41 6.32 -10.90
C LEU A 328 28.47 5.36 -10.17
N ALA A 329 27.75 5.84 -9.16
CA ALA A 329 26.80 5.02 -8.41
C ALA A 329 25.66 4.50 -9.30
N ARG A 330 25.13 5.33 -10.22
CA ARG A 330 24.12 4.91 -11.19
C ARG A 330 24.68 3.89 -12.19
N ALA A 331 25.87 4.17 -12.73
CA ALA A 331 26.51 3.32 -13.74
C ALA A 331 26.90 1.93 -13.20
N ALA A 332 27.22 1.83 -11.91
CA ALA A 332 27.53 0.58 -11.23
C ALA A 332 26.29 -0.27 -10.90
N PHE A 333 25.10 0.34 -10.85
CA PHE A 333 23.85 -0.36 -10.55
C PHE A 333 23.22 -0.98 -11.82
N GLU A 334 22.91 -0.16 -12.83
CA GLU A 334 22.34 -0.64 -14.10
C GLU A 334 22.54 0.39 -15.23
N VAL A 335 22.43 -0.02 -16.50
CA VAL A 335 22.50 0.86 -17.70
C VAL A 335 23.79 1.73 -17.77
N THR A 336 24.93 1.11 -17.53
CA THR A 336 26.26 1.75 -17.40
C THR A 336 26.60 2.75 -18.51
N ILE A 337 26.53 2.32 -19.78
CA ILE A 337 26.96 3.14 -20.93
C ILE A 337 26.14 4.43 -21.03
N LYS A 338 24.82 4.34 -20.84
CA LYS A 338 23.92 5.50 -20.96
C LYS A 338 24.20 6.54 -19.87
N HIS A 339 24.43 6.09 -18.64
CA HIS A 339 24.73 6.99 -17.53
C HIS A 339 26.09 7.68 -17.68
N LEU A 340 27.13 6.95 -18.08
CA LEU A 340 28.46 7.54 -18.28
C LEU A 340 28.49 8.50 -19.47
N LEU A 341 27.89 8.12 -20.60
CA LEU A 341 27.81 8.99 -21.77
C LEU A 341 26.98 10.25 -21.48
N GLY A 342 25.81 10.09 -20.84
CA GLY A 342 24.97 11.22 -20.44
C GLY A 342 25.67 12.17 -19.49
N ALA A 343 26.39 11.63 -18.50
CA ALA A 343 27.20 12.42 -17.57
C ALA A 343 28.35 13.15 -18.29
N GLY A 344 29.01 12.51 -19.25
CA GLY A 344 30.06 13.10 -20.07
C GLY A 344 29.56 14.25 -20.94
N ILE A 345 28.41 14.08 -21.60
CA ILE A 345 27.78 15.14 -22.40
C ILE A 345 27.34 16.31 -21.51
N ALA A 346 26.77 16.02 -20.34
CA ALA A 346 26.30 17.04 -19.41
C ALA A 346 27.42 17.70 -18.59
N GLY A 347 28.66 17.21 -18.66
CA GLY A 347 29.76 17.68 -17.81
C GLY A 347 29.51 17.46 -16.31
N THR A 348 28.81 16.37 -15.95
CA THR A 348 28.45 16.08 -14.55
C THR A 348 29.71 15.76 -13.74
N GLN A 349 29.87 16.42 -12.59
CA GLN A 349 30.93 16.14 -11.63
C GLN A 349 30.42 15.19 -10.55
N ASP A 350 31.24 14.22 -10.17
CA ASP A 350 30.90 13.24 -9.13
C ASP A 350 31.46 13.69 -7.77
N PRO A 351 30.61 13.90 -6.74
CA PRO A 351 31.05 14.41 -5.45
C PRO A 351 31.68 13.36 -4.52
N LEU A 352 31.68 12.07 -4.88
CA LEU A 352 32.28 10.97 -4.10
C LEU A 352 31.76 10.87 -2.65
N LYS A 353 30.47 11.17 -2.46
CA LYS A 353 29.83 11.12 -1.13
C LYS A 353 29.18 9.77 -0.84
N GLY A 354 28.93 8.96 -1.87
CA GLY A 354 28.26 7.68 -1.73
C GLY A 354 29.20 6.55 -1.33
N ILE A 355 28.62 5.43 -0.92
CA ILE A 355 29.36 4.20 -0.59
C ILE A 355 30.00 3.62 -1.86
N THR A 356 29.19 3.45 -2.92
CA THR A 356 29.60 2.79 -4.16
C THR A 356 30.75 3.50 -4.86
N GLU A 357 30.68 4.84 -4.95
CA GLU A 357 31.73 5.69 -5.54
C GLU A 357 33.08 5.49 -4.85
N ASN A 358 33.08 5.56 -3.51
CA ASN A 358 34.29 5.44 -2.69
C ASN A 358 34.91 4.05 -2.81
N VAL A 359 34.10 2.99 -2.82
CA VAL A 359 34.60 1.61 -3.02
C VAL A 359 35.23 1.45 -4.41
N ILE A 360 34.63 2.01 -5.46
CA ILE A 360 35.17 1.91 -6.83
C ILE A 360 36.54 2.60 -6.95
N ILE A 361 36.72 3.74 -6.30
CA ILE A 361 37.96 4.54 -6.36
C ILE A 361 39.01 4.06 -5.34
N GLY A 362 38.61 3.23 -4.36
CA GLY A 362 39.49 2.73 -3.31
C GLY A 362 39.63 3.69 -2.12
N GLN A 363 38.66 4.58 -1.92
CA GLN A 363 38.55 5.46 -0.74
C GLN A 363 37.76 4.77 0.39
N LEU A 364 37.95 5.26 1.61
CA LEU A 364 37.16 4.81 2.77
C LEU A 364 35.70 5.25 2.61
N ILE A 365 34.77 4.37 2.97
CA ILE A 365 33.33 4.69 2.94
C ILE A 365 32.96 5.59 4.13
N PRO A 366 32.03 6.56 3.95
CA PRO A 366 31.60 7.47 5.03
C PRO A 366 30.56 6.83 5.96
N LEU A 367 30.72 5.55 6.31
CA LEU A 367 29.85 4.78 7.20
C LEU A 367 30.67 3.94 8.17
N GLY A 368 30.06 3.55 9.30
CA GLY A 368 30.74 2.81 10.36
C GLY A 368 31.97 3.56 10.87
N THR A 369 33.10 2.88 10.96
CA THR A 369 34.36 3.47 11.44
C THR A 369 34.90 4.60 10.56
N GLY A 370 34.47 4.68 9.29
CA GLY A 370 34.85 5.78 8.39
C GLY A 370 34.15 7.10 8.67
N SER A 371 33.20 7.13 9.61
CA SER A 371 32.49 8.36 10.03
C SER A 371 33.14 9.08 11.21
N ILE A 372 34.20 8.51 11.79
CA ILE A 372 34.85 9.03 13.01
C ILE A 372 36.20 9.65 12.66
N ASP A 373 36.38 10.90 13.04
CA ASP A 373 37.68 11.58 13.01
C ASP A 373 38.36 11.50 14.39
N LEU A 374 39.65 11.15 14.40
CA LEU A 374 40.44 11.07 15.62
C LEU A 374 41.35 12.30 15.75
N LEU A 375 41.27 12.96 16.91
CA LEU A 375 42.20 14.01 17.30
C LEU A 375 42.99 13.56 18.52
N MET A 376 44.31 13.49 18.38
CA MET A 376 45.22 13.18 19.49
C MET A 376 46.13 14.38 19.75
N ASN A 377 46.20 14.84 21.00
CA ASN A 377 47.20 15.81 21.43
C ASN A 377 48.44 15.06 21.96
N PRO A 378 49.58 15.06 21.25
CA PRO A 378 50.76 14.31 21.65
C PRO A 378 51.50 14.92 22.84
N ASN A 379 51.22 16.18 23.21
CA ASN A 379 51.97 16.93 24.22
C ASN A 379 51.38 16.83 25.64
N VAL A 380 50.60 15.79 25.95
CA VAL A 380 50.12 15.59 27.33
C VAL A 380 51.28 15.03 28.18
N PRO A 381 51.82 15.78 29.15
CA PRO A 381 52.85 15.25 30.04
C PRO A 381 52.25 14.06 30.79
N ALA A 382 52.96 12.91 30.76
CA ALA A 382 52.57 11.71 31.47
C ALA A 382 52.18 12.07 32.91
N ALA A 383 50.90 11.84 33.25
CA ALA A 383 50.40 12.10 34.59
C ALA A 383 51.33 11.40 35.59
N LYS A 384 52.03 12.19 36.43
CA LYS A 384 52.94 11.68 37.45
C LYS A 384 52.21 10.60 38.23
N GLN A 385 52.57 9.33 38.02
CA GLN A 385 52.07 8.24 38.84
C GLN A 385 52.37 8.63 40.29
N LYS A 386 51.31 8.89 41.08
CA LYS A 386 51.44 9.03 42.52
C LYS A 386 52.06 7.73 43.01
N LYS A 387 53.37 7.77 43.31
CA LYS A 387 54.03 6.71 44.05
C LYS A 387 53.19 6.49 45.30
N LYS A 388 52.51 5.34 45.39
CA LYS A 388 51.96 4.84 46.64
C LYS A 388 53.18 4.65 47.56
N THR A 389 53.37 5.58 48.48
CA THR A 389 54.22 5.36 49.66
C THR A 389 53.56 4.24 50.45
N THR A 390 54.17 3.05 50.40
CA THR A 390 53.98 1.95 51.34
C THR A 390 54.41 2.34 52.74
#